data_AF-A0A845LFB2-F1
#
_entry.id   AF-A0A845LFB2-F1
#
_cell.length_a   1.000
_cell.length_b   1.000
_cell.length_c   1.000
_cell.angle_alpha   90.00
_cell.angle_beta   90.00
_cell.angle_gamma   90.00
#
_symmetry.space_group_name_H-M   'P 1'
#
loop_
_entity.id
_entity.type
_entity.pdbx_description
1 polymer ?
#
loop_
_entity_poly.entity_id
_entity_poly.type
_entity_poly.pdbx_seq_one_letter_code
_entity_poly.pdbx_strand_id
1 'polypeptide(L)'
;MVEIAREAVFGSLSTIFKIAVIVIPLMVAMQLLKDYKILDRFADTLRPITDFFGMSKQASFPLLIGLVFGISYGAGAIVQSSREGSLTKRDITLVVLFLVNCHAVIEDTLVFVAVGANGFILLGSRLLAAVILTYVMSKWLDRTDPQFK
;
A
#
# COMPACT_ATOMS: atom_id res chain seq x y z
N MET A 1 -15.72 -32.16 -22.29
CA MET A 1 -16.01 -30.75 -22.66
C MET A 1 -17.04 -30.14 -21.71
N VAL A 2 -18.28 -30.66 -21.63
CA VAL A 2 -19.34 -30.11 -20.76
C VAL A 2 -19.02 -30.24 -19.26
N GLU A 3 -18.43 -31.35 -18.82
CA GLU A 3 -18.01 -31.55 -17.42
C GLU A 3 -16.93 -30.56 -16.98
N ILE A 4 -15.91 -30.37 -17.83
CA ILE A 4 -14.84 -29.37 -17.60
C ILE A 4 -15.42 -27.96 -17.51
N ALA A 5 -16.38 -27.62 -18.39
CA ALA A 5 -17.06 -26.33 -18.34
C ALA A 5 -17.88 -26.15 -17.05
N ARG A 6 -18.55 -27.21 -16.58
CA ARG A 6 -19.30 -27.19 -15.32
C ARG A 6 -18.38 -26.99 -14.12
N GLU A 7 -17.31 -27.77 -14.01
CA GLU A 7 -16.32 -27.62 -12.94
C GLU A 7 -15.65 -26.25 -12.93
N ALA A 8 -15.31 -25.72 -14.11
CA ALA A 8 -14.73 -24.39 -14.23
C ALA A 8 -15.70 -23.29 -13.74
N VAL A 9 -16.97 -23.35 -14.12
CA VAL A 9 -17.99 -22.37 -13.71
C VAL A 9 -18.26 -22.44 -12.21
N PHE A 10 -18.50 -23.64 -11.66
CA PHE A 10 -18.79 -23.80 -10.24
C PHE A 10 -17.58 -23.49 -9.35
N GLY A 11 -16.37 -23.88 -9.76
CA GLY A 11 -15.13 -23.53 -9.07
C GLY A 11 -14.86 -22.03 -9.06
N SER A 12 -15.08 -21.37 -10.20
CA SER A 12 -14.91 -19.91 -10.32
C SER A 12 -15.95 -19.15 -9.47
N LEU A 13 -17.23 -19.55 -9.50
CA LEU A 13 -18.26 -18.95 -8.65
C LEU A 13 -17.95 -19.09 -7.16
N SER A 14 -17.49 -20.29 -6.75
CA SER A 14 -17.08 -20.53 -5.36
C SER A 14 -15.93 -19.62 -4.95
N THR A 15 -14.95 -19.41 -5.83
CA THR A 15 -13.79 -18.54 -5.58
C THR A 15 -14.20 -17.08 -5.49
N ILE A 16 -15.03 -16.60 -6.41
CA ILE A 16 -15.60 -15.24 -6.37
C ILE A 16 -16.34 -15.01 -5.06
N PHE A 17 -17.16 -15.97 -4.64
CA PHE A 17 -17.90 -15.87 -3.39
C PHE A 17 -16.97 -15.79 -2.17
N LYS A 18 -15.93 -16.64 -2.10
CA LYS A 18 -14.93 -16.60 -1.03
C LYS A 18 -14.24 -15.24 -0.94
N ILE A 19 -13.81 -14.69 -2.08
CA ILE A 19 -13.17 -13.37 -2.13
C ILE A 19 -14.16 -12.29 -1.72
N ALA A 20 -15.39 -12.30 -2.24
CA ALA A 20 -16.41 -11.29 -1.94
C ALA A 20 -16.77 -11.20 -0.45
N VAL A 21 -16.89 -12.35 0.22
CA VAL A 21 -17.16 -12.42 1.68
C VAL A 21 -16.05 -11.77 2.51
N ILE A 22 -14.82 -11.71 2.00
CA ILE A 22 -13.68 -11.10 2.68
C ILE A 22 -13.54 -9.63 2.30
N VAL A 23 -13.56 -9.32 1.00
CA VAL A 23 -13.32 -7.98 0.47
C VAL A 23 -14.44 -7.01 0.83
N ILE A 24 -15.71 -7.41 0.74
CA ILE A 24 -16.83 -6.48 0.98
C ILE A 24 -16.82 -5.95 2.43
N PRO A 25 -16.78 -6.81 3.47
CA PRO A 25 -16.72 -6.32 4.85
C PRO A 25 -15.44 -5.53 5.13
N LEU A 26 -14.30 -5.96 4.57
CA LEU A 26 -13.03 -5.25 4.71
C LEU A 26 -13.12 -3.83 4.15
N MET A 27 -13.66 -3.67 2.95
CA MET A 27 -13.83 -2.38 2.30
C MET A 27 -14.76 -1.45 3.09
N VAL A 28 -15.85 -1.99 3.65
CA VAL A 28 -16.74 -1.22 4.53
C VAL A 28 -16.00 -0.78 5.79
N ALA A 29 -15.30 -1.69 6.47
CA ALA A 29 -14.54 -1.37 7.67
C ALA A 29 -13.46 -0.31 7.40
N MET A 30 -12.70 -0.49 6.31
CA MET A 30 -11.72 0.47 5.85
C MET A 30 -12.35 1.84 5.60
N GLN A 31 -13.46 1.90 4.84
CA GLN A 31 -14.14 3.16 4.56
C GLN A 31 -14.55 3.88 5.87
N LEU A 32 -15.04 3.15 6.87
CA LEU A 32 -15.31 3.72 8.19
C LEU A 32 -14.04 4.28 8.85
N LEU A 33 -12.94 3.53 8.87
CA LEU A 33 -11.66 4.01 9.44
C LEU A 33 -11.18 5.32 8.80
N LYS A 34 -11.37 5.45 7.49
CA LYS A 34 -11.08 6.67 6.74
C LYS A 34 -12.00 7.82 7.15
N ASP A 35 -13.30 7.60 7.21
CA ASP A 35 -14.29 8.64 7.51
C ASP A 35 -14.16 9.15 8.96
N TYR A 36 -13.78 8.29 9.90
CA TYR A 36 -13.49 8.68 11.28
C TYR A 36 -12.13 9.38 11.48
N LYS A 37 -11.34 9.59 10.42
CA LYS A 37 -10.00 10.20 10.47
C LYS A 37 -9.07 9.54 11.50
N ILE A 38 -9.25 8.24 11.73
CA ILE A 38 -8.45 7.48 12.68
C ILE A 38 -7.00 7.43 12.20
N LEU A 39 -6.81 7.32 10.88
CA LEU A 39 -5.51 7.18 10.21
C LEU A 39 -4.64 8.42 10.36
N ASP A 40 -5.23 9.62 10.40
CA ASP A 40 -4.51 10.87 10.64
C ASP A 40 -3.75 10.79 11.97
N ARG A 41 -4.33 10.12 12.99
CA ARG A 41 -3.69 9.91 14.29
C ARG A 41 -2.60 8.84 14.26
N PHE A 42 -2.74 7.86 13.38
CA PHE A 42 -1.77 6.77 13.24
C PHE A 42 -0.61 7.08 12.28
N ALA A 43 -0.71 8.15 11.49
CA ALA A 43 0.36 8.58 10.59
C ALA A 43 1.71 8.71 11.33
N ASP A 44 1.66 9.17 12.58
CA ASP A 44 2.85 9.32 13.41
C ASP A 44 3.57 8.00 13.75
N THR A 45 2.86 6.86 13.66
CA THR A 45 3.44 5.53 13.85
C THR A 45 4.39 5.16 12.72
N LEU A 46 4.22 5.75 11.53
CA LEU A 46 5.09 5.50 10.38
C LEU A 46 6.26 6.49 10.30
N ARG A 47 6.35 7.47 11.21
CA ARG A 47 7.51 8.36 11.33
C ARG A 47 8.86 7.64 11.34
N PRO A 48 9.09 6.57 12.14
CA PRO A 48 10.39 5.88 12.10
C PRO A 48 10.72 5.31 10.72
N ILE A 49 9.71 4.93 9.94
CA ILE A 49 9.90 4.42 8.57
C ILE A 49 10.26 5.58 7.64
N THR A 50 9.53 6.69 7.69
CA THR A 50 9.84 7.86 6.86
C THR A 50 11.21 8.45 7.20
N ASP A 51 11.56 8.53 8.48
CA ASP A 51 12.85 9.02 8.97
C ASP A 51 13.99 8.09 8.51
N PHE A 52 13.77 6.76 8.53
CA PHE A 52 14.74 5.78 8.03
C PHE A 52 15.11 6.00 6.55
N PHE A 53 14.14 6.41 5.72
CA PHE A 53 14.39 6.72 4.31
C PHE A 53 14.79 8.19 4.06
N GLY A 54 14.87 9.02 5.11
CA GLY A 54 15.16 10.45 5.00
C GLY A 54 14.05 11.21 4.26
N MET A 55 12.79 10.84 4.51
CA MET A 55 11.61 11.57 4.05
C MET A 55 11.14 12.54 5.14
N SER A 56 10.36 13.55 4.73
CA SER A 56 9.69 14.45 5.66
C SER A 56 8.58 13.73 6.46
N LYS A 57 8.24 14.24 7.65
CA LYS A 57 7.18 13.65 8.49
C LYS A 57 5.82 13.65 7.81
N GLN A 58 5.61 14.62 6.92
CA GLN A 58 4.41 14.81 6.12
C GLN A 58 4.18 13.64 5.15
N ALA A 59 5.24 12.89 4.79
CA ALA A 59 5.15 11.68 3.97
C ALA A 59 4.46 10.50 4.70
N SER A 60 4.40 10.53 6.03
CA SER A 60 3.87 9.41 6.83
C SER A 60 2.39 9.18 6.59
N PHE A 61 1.63 10.26 6.41
CA PHE A 61 0.19 10.20 6.14
C PHE A 61 -0.12 9.50 4.80
N PRO A 62 0.36 9.98 3.63
CA PRO A 62 0.11 9.32 2.36
C PRO A 62 0.67 7.89 2.31
N LEU A 63 1.80 7.63 2.96
CA LEU A 63 2.38 6.29 3.07
C LEU A 63 1.43 5.35 3.83
N LEU A 64 0.88 5.79 4.97
CA LEU A 64 -0.07 5.01 5.75
C LEU A 64 -1.36 4.75 4.96
N ILE A 65 -1.92 5.77 4.29
CA ILE A 65 -3.10 5.61 3.46
C ILE A 65 -2.85 4.57 2.35
N GLY A 66 -1.74 4.67 1.63
CA GLY A 66 -1.41 3.70 0.58
C GLY A 66 -1.20 2.27 1.09
N LEU A 67 -0.57 2.12 2.25
CA LEU A 67 -0.32 0.83 2.87
C LEU A 67 -1.60 0.13 3.33
N VAL A 68 -2.56 0.88 3.88
CA VAL A 68 -3.80 0.32 4.42
C VAL A 68 -4.89 0.23 3.35
N PHE A 69 -5.02 1.26 2.51
CA PHE A 69 -6.13 1.42 1.55
C PHE A 69 -5.76 1.16 0.10
N GLY A 70 -4.49 0.89 -0.17
CA GLY A 70 -4.02 0.68 -1.52
C GLY A 70 -3.68 1.96 -2.27
N ILE A 71 -3.06 1.75 -3.43
CA ILE A 71 -2.42 2.80 -4.21
C ILE A 71 -3.42 3.84 -4.73
N SER A 72 -4.66 3.47 -5.03
CA SER A 72 -5.68 4.39 -5.54
C SER A 72 -5.99 5.51 -4.53
N TYR A 73 -6.20 5.14 -3.27
CA TYR A 73 -6.41 6.12 -2.19
C TYR A 73 -5.10 6.79 -1.78
N GLY A 74 -4.00 6.03 -1.72
CA GLY A 74 -2.66 6.57 -1.43
C GLY A 74 -2.24 7.65 -2.41
N ALA A 75 -2.47 7.45 -3.71
CA ALA A 75 -2.18 8.45 -4.75
C ALA A 75 -3.00 9.73 -4.56
N GLY A 76 -4.27 9.63 -4.17
CA GLY A 76 -5.08 10.78 -3.81
C GLY A 76 -4.49 11.57 -2.64
N ALA A 77 -4.05 10.87 -1.58
CA ALA A 77 -3.38 11.49 -0.45
C ALA A 77 -2.04 12.14 -0.84
N ILE A 78 -1.22 11.49 -1.67
CA ILE A 78 0.04 12.05 -2.20
C ILE A 78 -0.23 13.33 -2.99
N VAL A 79 -1.21 13.31 -3.90
CA VAL A 79 -1.58 14.48 -4.72
C VAL A 79 -2.07 15.62 -3.83
N GLN A 80 -2.89 15.33 -2.82
CA GLN A 80 -3.37 16.34 -1.88
C GLN A 80 -2.21 16.96 -1.09
N SER A 81 -1.38 16.15 -0.44
CA SER A 81 -0.23 16.64 0.33
C SER A 81 0.79 17.38 -0.54
N SER A 82 0.98 16.95 -1.79
CA SER A 82 1.81 17.67 -2.76
C SER A 82 1.25 19.05 -3.10
N ARG A 83 -0.07 19.18 -3.32
CA ARG A 83 -0.73 20.48 -3.59
C ARG A 83 -0.69 21.43 -2.40
N GLU A 84 -0.75 20.89 -1.19
CA GLU A 84 -0.61 21.64 0.06
C GLU A 84 0.84 22.11 0.30
N GLY A 85 1.79 21.72 -0.57
CA GLY A 85 3.20 22.08 -0.44
C GLY A 85 3.91 21.37 0.71
N SER A 86 3.30 20.32 1.27
CA SER A 86 3.80 19.61 2.45
C SER A 86 4.81 18.50 2.11
N LEU A 87 4.90 18.11 0.83
CA LEU A 87 5.85 17.10 0.34
C LEU A 87 6.85 17.69 -0.64
N THR A 88 8.12 17.33 -0.47
CA THR A 88 9.17 17.60 -1.45
C THR A 88 9.06 16.61 -2.63
N LYS A 89 9.71 16.92 -3.76
CA LYS A 89 9.84 15.96 -4.88
C LYS A 89 10.48 14.66 -4.40
N ARG A 90 11.44 14.74 -3.47
CA ARG A 90 12.09 13.60 -2.81
C ARG A 90 11.06 12.69 -2.16
N ASP A 91 10.23 13.27 -1.31
CA ASP A 91 9.23 12.55 -0.53
C ASP A 91 8.26 11.84 -1.47
N ILE A 92 7.76 12.55 -2.49
CA ILE A 92 6.83 12.00 -3.47
C ILE A 92 7.45 10.79 -4.18
N THR A 93 8.69 10.91 -4.67
CA THR A 93 9.37 9.81 -5.37
C THR A 93 9.53 8.59 -4.47
N LEU A 94 10.00 8.77 -3.23
CA LEU A 94 10.26 7.66 -2.33
C LEU A 94 8.97 7.01 -1.81
N VAL A 95 7.92 7.80 -1.51
CA VAL A 95 6.59 7.28 -1.12
C VAL A 95 5.98 6.48 -2.26
N VAL A 96 6.00 7.01 -3.49
CA VAL A 96 5.46 6.29 -4.66
C VAL A 96 6.23 5.00 -4.89
N LEU A 97 7.57 5.03 -4.85
CA LEU A 97 8.40 3.85 -5.07
C LEU A 97 8.13 2.76 -4.02
N PHE A 98 7.97 3.16 -2.76
CA PHE A 98 7.61 2.24 -1.70
C PHE A 98 6.23 1.62 -1.94
N LEU A 99 5.22 2.45 -2.20
CA LEU A 99 3.83 2.01 -2.35
C LEU A 99 3.60 1.17 -3.60
N VAL A 100 4.30 1.41 -4.70
CA VAL A 100 4.22 0.56 -5.90
C VAL A 100 4.58 -0.89 -5.57
N ASN A 101 5.56 -1.10 -4.68
CA ASN A 101 5.96 -2.44 -4.24
C ASN A 101 5.06 -2.98 -3.11
N CYS A 102 4.69 -2.11 -2.17
CA CYS A 102 3.95 -2.48 -0.96
C CYS A 102 2.81 -1.50 -0.70
N HIS A 103 1.61 -1.86 -1.15
CA HIS A 103 0.35 -1.15 -0.88
C HIS A 103 -0.74 -2.17 -0.54
N ALA A 104 -1.87 -1.70 -0.01
CA ALA A 104 -3.04 -2.54 0.29
C ALA A 104 -2.66 -3.81 1.09
N VAL A 105 -1.77 -3.67 2.08
CA VAL A 105 -1.18 -4.81 2.81
C VAL A 105 -2.25 -5.70 3.43
N ILE A 106 -3.34 -5.11 3.92
CA ILE A 106 -4.44 -5.86 4.52
C ILE A 106 -5.27 -6.55 3.43
N GLU A 107 -5.75 -5.80 2.43
CA GLU A 107 -6.61 -6.31 1.37
C GLU A 107 -5.91 -7.38 0.52
N ASP A 108 -4.73 -7.07 -0.04
CA ASP A 108 -4.00 -7.99 -0.91
C ASP A 108 -3.67 -9.28 -0.17
N THR A 109 -3.15 -9.19 1.07
CA THR A 109 -2.79 -10.39 1.84
C THR A 109 -3.99 -11.26 2.12
N LEU A 110 -5.13 -10.68 2.52
CA LEU A 110 -6.34 -11.44 2.79
C LEU A 110 -6.92 -12.09 1.54
N VAL A 111 -6.93 -11.38 0.41
CA VAL A 111 -7.41 -11.91 -0.87
C VAL A 111 -6.53 -13.08 -1.33
N PHE A 112 -5.21 -12.93 -1.30
CA PHE A 112 -4.30 -13.99 -1.73
C PHE A 112 -4.33 -15.19 -0.77
N VAL A 113 -4.47 -14.97 0.54
CA VAL A 113 -4.65 -16.06 1.52
C VAL A 113 -5.97 -16.82 1.26
N ALA A 114 -7.05 -16.13 0.90
CA ALA A 114 -8.33 -16.76 0.58
C ALA A 114 -8.25 -17.72 -0.62
N VAL A 115 -7.33 -17.46 -1.55
CA VAL A 115 -7.07 -18.29 -2.74
C VAL A 115 -5.99 -19.37 -2.44
N GLY A 116 -5.45 -19.42 -1.22
CA GLY A 116 -4.52 -20.46 -0.76
C GLY A 116 -3.04 -20.06 -0.79
N ALA A 117 -2.71 -18.79 -1.02
CA ALA A 117 -1.34 -18.31 -0.94
C ALA A 117 -0.87 -18.17 0.52
N ASN A 118 0.44 -18.28 0.74
CA ASN A 118 1.03 -18.00 2.04
C ASN A 118 1.20 -16.49 2.23
N GLY A 119 0.36 -15.89 3.09
CA GLY A 119 0.36 -14.45 3.36
C GLY A 119 1.69 -13.90 3.90
N PHE A 120 2.43 -14.68 4.69
CA PHE A 120 3.72 -14.25 5.24
C PHE A 120 4.79 -14.13 4.15
N ILE A 121 4.84 -15.08 3.23
CA ILE A 121 5.79 -15.06 2.10
C ILE A 121 5.42 -13.91 1.15
N LEU A 122 4.14 -13.75 0.86
CA LEU A 122 3.63 -12.67 0.02
C LEU A 122 4.00 -11.30 0.60
N LEU A 123 3.63 -11.03 1.85
CA LEU A 123 3.91 -9.74 2.49
C LEU A 123 5.40 -9.53 2.70
N GLY A 124 6.12 -10.56 3.15
CA GLY A 124 7.56 -10.48 3.41
C GLY A 124 8.35 -10.13 2.14
N SER A 125 8.06 -10.77 1.02
CA SER A 125 8.71 -10.47 -0.27
C SER A 125 8.43 -9.06 -0.77
N ARG A 126 7.17 -8.59 -0.67
CA ARG A 126 6.79 -7.23 -1.06
C ARG A 126 7.43 -6.16 -0.19
N LEU A 127 7.43 -6.38 1.13
CA LEU A 127 8.04 -5.47 2.09
C LEU A 127 9.56 -5.42 1.87
N LEU A 128 10.20 -6.57 1.65
CA LEU A 128 11.63 -6.64 1.37
C LEU A 128 11.98 -5.87 0.08
N ALA A 129 11.25 -6.09 -1.01
CA ALA A 129 11.44 -5.37 -2.26
C ALA A 129 11.24 -3.85 -2.08
N ALA A 130 10.16 -3.44 -1.40
CA ALA A 130 9.88 -2.04 -1.10
C ALA A 130 11.01 -1.38 -0.30
N VAL A 131 11.49 -2.04 0.77
CA VAL A 131 12.55 -1.51 1.62
C VAL A 131 13.86 -1.40 0.84
N ILE A 132 14.28 -2.43 0.13
CA ILE A 132 15.55 -2.43 -0.61
C ILE A 132 15.54 -1.36 -1.71
N LEU A 133 14.50 -1.33 -2.56
CA LEU A 133 14.44 -0.40 -3.68
C LEU A 133 14.35 1.04 -3.20
N THR A 134 13.49 1.32 -2.21
CA THR A 134 13.36 2.68 -1.65
C THR A 134 14.62 3.12 -0.92
N TYR A 135 15.31 2.22 -0.22
CA TYR A 135 16.58 2.55 0.44
C TYR A 135 17.68 2.90 -0.58
N VAL A 136 17.85 2.06 -1.61
CA VAL A 136 18.82 2.30 -2.68
C VAL A 136 18.53 3.63 -3.37
N MET A 137 17.26 3.89 -3.69
CA MET A 137 16.84 5.14 -4.32
C MET A 137 17.08 6.35 -3.42
N SER A 138 16.77 6.24 -2.12
CA SER A 138 17.03 7.29 -1.13
C SER A 138 18.51 7.68 -1.10
N LYS A 139 19.42 6.70 -1.08
CA LYS A 139 20.87 6.93 -1.14
C LYS A 139 21.36 7.45 -2.49
N TRP A 140 20.72 7.08 -3.58
CA TRP A 140 21.07 7.57 -4.90
C TRP A 140 20.65 9.04 -5.09
N LEU A 141 19.45 9.42 -4.64
CA LEU A 141 19.00 10.82 -4.64
C LEU A 141 19.89 11.72 -3.79
N ASP A 142 20.37 11.25 -2.63
CA ASP A 142 21.31 12.01 -1.77
C ASP A 142 22.60 12.42 -2.48
N ARG A 143 23.04 11.61 -3.46
CA ARG A 143 24.31 11.79 -4.16
C ARG A 143 24.20 12.68 -5.40
N THR A 144 23.02 12.79 -6.00
CA THR A 144 22.91 13.17 -7.42
C THR A 144 22.27 14.54 -7.63
N ASP A 145 21.50 15.10 -6.68
CA ASP A 145 20.71 16.31 -6.96
C ASP A 145 20.69 17.37 -5.84
N PRO A 146 21.19 18.59 -6.07
CA PRO A 146 21.04 19.74 -5.18
C PRO A 146 19.60 20.26 -5.03
N GLN A 147 18.68 19.95 -5.95
CA GLN A 147 17.26 20.33 -5.85
C GLN A 147 16.46 19.46 -4.85
N PHE A 148 17.09 18.42 -4.30
CA PHE A 148 16.52 17.45 -3.35
C PHE A 148 17.17 17.53 -1.95
N LYS A 149 18.04 18.54 -1.71
CA LYS A 149 18.58 18.92 -0.40
C LYS A 149 17.71 19.95 0.28
#